data_AF-A0A1Q4X7H3-F1
#
_entry.id   AF-A0A1Q4X7H3-F1
#
_cell.length_a   1.000
_cell.length_b   1.000
_cell.length_c   1.000
_cell.angle_alpha   90.00
_cell.angle_beta   90.00
_cell.angle_gamma   90.00
#
_symmetry.space_group_name_H-M   'P 1'
#
loop_
_entity.id
_entity.type
_entity.pdbx_description
1 polymer ?
#
loop_
_entity_poly.entity_id
_entity_poly.type
_entity_poly.pdbx_seq_one_letter_code
_entity_poly.pdbx_strand_id
1 'polypeptide(L)'
;MTDRAYLHRIEYFRRQDNGSLVCEHVETVDDHGWYIARGVEWRDRYTRGCAEDFLGRVGAPRGVYSVTVWRGVTRVCTVGLRWPGAVAGSAPHRVK
;
A
#
# COMPACT_ATOMS: atom_id res chain seq x y z
N MET A 1 -7.44 -26.19 2.04
CA MET A 1 -7.72 -24.92 2.76
C MET A 1 -6.54 -24.01 2.49
N THR A 2 -6.71 -22.96 1.69
CA THR A 2 -5.63 -22.02 1.40
C THR A 2 -5.29 -21.29 2.70
N ASP A 3 -4.07 -21.49 3.20
CA ASP A 3 -3.62 -20.88 4.43
C ASP A 3 -3.59 -19.35 4.25
N ARG A 4 -4.63 -18.67 4.76
CA ARG A 4 -4.75 -17.21 4.71
C ARG A 4 -3.83 -16.52 5.71
N ALA A 5 -3.00 -17.26 6.46
CA ALA A 5 -2.12 -16.67 7.46
C ALA A 5 -1.17 -15.62 6.88
N TYR A 6 -0.87 -15.67 5.58
CA TYR A 6 0.09 -14.76 4.92
C TYR A 6 -0.58 -13.70 4.03
N LEU A 7 -1.91 -13.70 3.92
CA LEU A 7 -2.61 -12.71 3.12
C LEU A 7 -2.76 -11.39 3.87
N HIS A 8 -2.27 -10.33 3.25
CA HIS A 8 -2.46 -8.95 3.66
C HIS A 8 -3.41 -8.25 2.69
N ARG A 9 -4.40 -7.53 3.23
CA ARG A 9 -5.22 -6.59 2.46
C ARG A 9 -4.64 -5.20 2.67
N ILE A 10 -4.37 -4.48 1.59
CA ILE A 10 -3.86 -3.12 1.64
C ILE A 10 -4.87 -2.18 0.99
N GLU A 11 -5.27 -1.15 1.72
CA GLU A 11 -6.24 -0.16 1.28
C GLU A 11 -5.56 1.19 1.11
N TYR A 12 -5.83 1.85 -0.03
CA TYR A 12 -5.22 3.13 -0.40
C TYR A 12 -6.30 4.20 -0.41
N PHE A 13 -6.23 5.06 0.60
CA PHE A 13 -7.15 6.18 0.71
C PHE A 13 -6.49 7.45 0.23
N ARG A 14 -7.03 8.09 -0.81
CA ARG A 14 -6.57 9.40 -1.24
C ARG A 14 -7.28 10.49 -0.48
N ARG A 15 -6.51 11.46 0.03
CA ARG A 15 -7.05 12.68 0.62
C ARG A 15 -7.57 13.60 -0.48
N GLN A 16 -8.82 14.00 -0.34
CA GLN A 16 -9.48 14.99 -1.19
C GLN A 16 -9.25 16.41 -0.66
N ASP A 17 -9.54 17.43 -1.48
CA ASP A 17 -9.31 18.84 -1.13
C ASP A 17 -10.12 19.29 0.10
N ASN A 18 -11.29 18.67 0.33
CA ASN A 18 -12.11 18.90 1.52
C ASN A 18 -11.59 18.15 2.78
N GLY A 19 -10.43 17.51 2.71
CA GLY A 19 -9.82 16.75 3.80
C GLY A 19 -10.33 15.32 3.97
N SER A 20 -11.41 14.93 3.28
CA SER A 20 -11.95 13.57 3.35
C SER A 20 -10.99 12.53 2.74
N LEU A 21 -11.12 11.28 3.18
CA LEU A 21 -10.39 10.14 2.65
C LEU A 21 -11.33 9.29 1.80
N VAL A 22 -10.96 9.05 0.54
CA VAL A 22 -11.68 8.16 -0.38
C VAL A 22 -10.82 6.95 -0.66
N CYS A 23 -11.36 5.74 -0.45
CA CYS A 23 -10.68 4.50 -0.82
C CYS A 23 -10.66 4.38 -2.35
N GLU A 24 -9.49 4.56 -2.97
CA GLU A 24 -9.34 4.48 -4.42
C GLU A 24 -8.89 3.10 -4.89
N HIS A 25 -8.09 2.41 -4.08
CA HIS A 25 -7.57 1.09 -4.41
C HIS A 25 -7.56 0.15 -3.21
N VAL A 26 -7.70 -1.14 -3.52
CA VAL A 26 -7.49 -2.24 -2.59
C VAL A 26 -6.65 -3.29 -3.31
N GLU A 27 -5.58 -3.76 -2.68
CA GLU A 27 -4.84 -4.94 -3.14
C GLU A 27 -4.79 -6.02 -2.07
N THR A 28 -4.57 -7.25 -2.52
CA THR A 28 -4.28 -8.39 -1.64
C THR A 28 -2.91 -8.92 -1.99
N VAL A 29 -2.03 -8.98 -1.00
CA VAL A 29 -0.63 -9.40 -1.15
C VAL A 29 -0.41 -10.64 -0.29
N ASP A 30 0.27 -11.64 -0.85
CA ASP A 30 0.77 -12.76 -0.08
C ASP A 30 2.17 -12.39 0.46
N ASP A 31 2.28 -12.20 1.78
CA ASP A 31 3.51 -11.86 2.46
C ASP A 31 3.59 -12.64 3.78
N HIS A 32 4.70 -13.36 3.97
CA HIS A 32 4.94 -14.13 5.19
C HIS A 32 5.08 -13.28 6.46
N GLY A 33 5.01 -11.95 6.35
CA GLY A 33 4.91 -11.02 7.47
C GLY A 33 6.21 -10.86 8.25
N TRP A 34 7.34 -11.30 7.68
CA TRP A 34 8.65 -11.28 8.35
C TRP A 34 9.06 -9.88 8.81
N TYR A 35 8.60 -8.84 8.11
CA TYR A 35 8.88 -7.44 8.42
C TYR A 35 8.10 -6.92 9.63
N ILE A 36 6.99 -7.56 10.03
CA ILE A 36 6.13 -7.12 11.14
C ILE A 36 6.89 -7.19 12.47
N ALA A 37 7.79 -8.15 12.63
CA ALA A 37 8.58 -8.35 13.85
C ALA A 37 9.76 -7.37 13.99
N ARG A 38 10.07 -6.55 12.97
CA ARG A 38 11.24 -5.65 12.95
C ARG A 38 10.99 -4.26 13.53
N GLY A 39 9.81 -4.02 14.09
CA GLY A 39 9.45 -2.75 14.73
C GLY A 39 8.74 -1.75 13.80
N VAL A 40 8.27 -0.66 14.40
CA VAL A 40 7.36 0.31 13.74
C VAL A 40 8.04 1.05 12.58
N GLU A 41 9.26 1.57 12.77
CA GLU A 41 9.95 2.33 11.73
C GLU A 41 10.25 1.50 10.48
N TRP A 42 10.69 0.25 10.67
CA TRP A 42 10.96 -0.67 9.57
C TRP A 42 9.68 -1.00 8.79
N ARG A 43 8.60 -1.27 9.51
CA ARG A 43 7.28 -1.54 8.93
C ARG A 43 6.76 -0.36 8.14
N ASP A 44 6.90 0.86 8.66
CA ASP A 44 6.45 2.07 7.97
C ASP A 44 7.25 2.30 6.68
N ARG A 45 8.58 2.16 6.74
CA ARG A 45 9.46 2.29 5.58
C ARG A 45 9.12 1.25 4.51
N TYR A 46 8.97 -0.01 4.90
CA TYR A 46 8.64 -1.10 3.98
C TYR A 46 7.28 -0.88 3.32
N THR A 47 6.25 -0.54 4.12
CA THR A 47 4.90 -0.28 3.62
C THR A 47 4.88 0.89 2.64
N ARG A 48 5.65 1.96 2.88
CA ARG A 48 5.76 3.08 1.93
C ARG A 48 6.37 2.64 0.59
N GLY A 49 7.42 1.83 0.61
CA GLY A 49 8.04 1.29 -0.61
C GLY A 49 7.07 0.42 -1.42
N CYS A 50 6.32 -0.47 -0.76
CA CYS A 50 5.28 -1.27 -1.41
C CYS A 50 4.17 -0.38 -2.00
N ALA A 51 3.78 0.67 -1.29
CA ALA A 51 2.75 1.58 -1.75
C ALA A 51 3.20 2.39 -2.97
N GLU A 52 4.43 2.91 -3.00
CA GLU A 52 4.97 3.65 -4.14
C GLU A 52 5.02 2.77 -5.39
N ASP A 53 5.48 1.52 -5.27
CA ASP A 53 5.49 0.56 -6.37
C ASP A 53 4.07 0.28 -6.89
N PHE A 54 3.12 -0.02 -6.01
CA PHE A 54 1.74 -0.27 -6.40
C PHE A 54 1.09 0.94 -7.08
N LEU A 55 1.20 2.14 -6.49
CA LEU A 55 0.65 3.37 -7.04
C LEU A 55 1.26 3.70 -8.41
N GLY A 56 2.54 3.39 -8.62
CA GLY A 56 3.19 3.45 -9.93
C GLY A 56 2.58 2.48 -10.93
N ARG A 57 2.44 1.20 -10.56
CA ARG A 57 1.90 0.13 -11.42
C ARG A 57 0.46 0.40 -11.88
N VAL A 58 -0.38 0.96 -11.02
CA VAL A 58 -1.80 1.25 -11.34
C VAL A 58 -2.01 2.63 -11.96
N GLY A 59 -0.95 3.42 -12.13
CA GLY A 59 -1.05 4.77 -12.68
C GLY A 59 -1.83 5.73 -11.77
N ALA A 60 -1.69 5.58 -10.45
CA ALA A 60 -2.50 6.31 -9.48
C ALA A 60 -2.29 7.83 -9.58
N PRO A 61 -3.35 8.64 -9.44
CA PRO A 61 -3.27 10.10 -9.48
C PRO A 61 -2.34 10.67 -8.39
N ARG A 62 -1.60 11.75 -8.70
CA ARG A 62 -0.79 12.48 -7.71
C ARG A 62 -1.62 12.91 -6.49
N GLY A 63 -1.10 12.80 -5.28
CA GLY A 63 -1.87 13.19 -4.09
C GLY A 63 -1.24 12.78 -2.76
N VAL A 64 -1.98 12.99 -1.68
CA VAL A 64 -1.62 12.46 -0.35
C VAL A 64 -2.44 11.22 -0.10
N TYR A 65 -1.76 10.11 0.21
CA TYR A 65 -2.39 8.82 0.47
C TYR A 65 -2.20 8.41 1.92
N SER A 66 -3.25 7.81 2.49
CA SER A 66 -3.23 7.04 3.72
C SER A 66 -3.36 5.57 3.34
N VAL A 67 -2.31 4.79 3.56
CA VAL A 67 -2.23 3.38 3.18
C VAL A 67 -2.34 2.53 4.43
N THR A 68 -3.34 1.65 4.48
CA THR A 68 -3.62 0.80 5.64
C THR A 68 -3.45 -0.67 5.29
N VAL A 69 -2.64 -1.36 6.08
CA VAL A 69 -2.37 -2.79 5.94
C VAL A 69 -3.18 -3.56 6.97
N TRP A 70 -3.87 -4.60 6.52
CA TRP A 70 -4.69 -5.49 7.31
C TRP A 70 -4.21 -6.93 7.18
N ARG A 71 -4.25 -7.68 8.28
CA ARG A 71 -4.10 -9.14 8.30
C ARG A 71 -5.36 -9.74 8.90
N GLY A 72 -6.23 -10.30 8.05
CA GLY A 72 -7.60 -10.62 8.43
C GLY A 72 -8.36 -9.35 8.86
N VAL A 73 -8.83 -9.33 10.11
CA VAL A 73 -9.52 -8.16 10.71
C VAL A 73 -8.57 -7.23 11.48
N THR A 74 -7.31 -7.64 11.66
CA THR A 74 -6.35 -6.88 12.45
C THR A 74 -5.65 -5.83 11.59
N ARG A 75 -5.73 -4.57 11.99
CA ARG A 75 -4.94 -3.49 11.38
C ARG A 75 -3.48 -3.62 11.81
N VAL A 76 -2.60 -3.85 10.85
CA VAL A 76 -1.15 -3.99 11.07
C VAL A 76 -0.50 -2.62 11.21
N CYS A 77 -0.77 -1.70 10.27
CA CYS A 77 -0.30 -0.32 10.32
C CYS A 77 -1.06 0.57 9.34
N THR A 78 -0.93 1.88 9.54
CA THR A 78 -1.35 2.91 8.58
C THR A 78 -0.19 3.88 8.38
N VAL A 79 0.17 4.14 7.12
CA VAL A 79 1.22 5.10 6.77
C VAL A 79 0.65 6.20 5.88
N GLY A 80 1.10 7.43 6.13
CA GLY A 80 0.91 8.55 5.19
C GLY A 80 2.07 8.63 4.20
N LEU A 81 1.77 8.89 2.93
CA LEU A 81 2.77 9.27 1.93
C LEU A 81 2.24 10.32 0.95
N ARG A 82 3.15 11.13 0.41
CA ARG A 82 2.88 12.07 -0.68
C ARG A 82 3.33 11.43 -1.98
N TRP A 83 2.37 11.09 -2.84
CA TRP A 83 2.61 10.48 -4.14
C TRP A 83 2.70 11.55 -5.24
N PRO A 84 3.83 11.64 -5.97
CA PRO A 84 4.00 12.63 -7.04
C PRO A 84 3.18 12.33 -8.31
N GLY A 85 2.55 11.15 -8.41
CA GLY A 85 1.96 10.64 -9.65
C GLY A 85 2.94 9.74 -10.39
N ALA A 86 2.44 8.86 -11.25
CA ALA A 86 3.30 8.10 -12.14
C ALA A 86 4.03 9.05 -13.10
N VAL A 87 5.35 8.92 -13.20
CA VAL A 87 6.13 9.64 -14.21
C VAL A 87 5.77 9.04 -15.56
N ALA A 88 5.41 9.88 -16.55
CA ALA A 88 5.15 9.43 -17.91
C ALA A 88 6.40 8.74 -18.48
N GLY A 89 6.46 7.40 -18.42
CA GLY A 89 7.62 6.61 -18.84
C GLY A 89 7.92 5.36 -17.99
N SER A 90 7.35 5.23 -16.79
CA SER A 90 7.48 3.98 -16.03
C SER A 90 6.58 2.90 -16.64
N ALA A 91 7.13 2.12 -17.57
CA ALA A 91 6.49 0.93 -18.10
C ALA A 91 6.13 -0.04 -16.96
N PRO A 92 4.98 -0.73 -17.01
CA PRO A 92 4.66 -1.74 -16.02
C PRO A 92 5.72 -2.84 -16.09
N HIS A 93 6.38 -3.12 -14.96
CA HIS A 93 7.27 -4.27 -14.84
C HIS A 93 6.41 -5.53 -14.99
N ARG A 94 6.33 -6.07 -16.22
CA ARG A 94 5.80 -7.41 -16.47
C ARG A 94 6.77 -8.39 -15.81
N VAL A 95 6.39 -8.88 -14.63
CA VAL A 95 6.97 -10.10 -14.10
C VAL A 95 6.55 -11.22 -15.07
N LYS A 96 7.55 -11.85 -15.70
CA LYS A 96 7.37 -13.02 -16.56
C LYS A 96 7.07 -14.25 -15.73
#